data_AF-A0A6N8GSS3-F1
#
_entry.id   AF-A0A6N8GSS3-F1
#
_cell.length_a   1.000
_cell.length_b   1.000
_cell.length_c   1.000
_cell.angle_alpha   90.00
_cell.angle_beta   90.00
_cell.angle_gamma   90.00
#
_symmetry.space_group_name_H-M   'P 1'
#
loop_
_entity.id
_entity.type
_entity.pdbx_description
1 polymer ?
#
loop_
_entity_poly.entity_id
_entity_poly.type
_entity_poly.pdbx_seq_one_letter_code
_entity_poly.pdbx_strand_id
1 'polypeptide(L)'
;MDTPLVTAVAGLPRVVRCLDAHGRPVSLSGRTLSRSSTQLQDLLRRAYTGVRGDAPTEELTVSFLEEQDGSLQLEYLVVDRARPRRGVRGRRRARGRARDSQTALTQAALVVAGAVDTLGVLSSAAEARWTDSDNPDFADVELDGVHTVRVPAAVRTLLRDEAALESLRGVLVMFLDDDVERLVIGRDPEMLGRYHESVVSRSPALLRFLEGAPPVGADPQRS
;
A
#
# COMPACT_ATOMS: atom_id res chain seq x y z
N MET A 1 19.79 25.32 22.77
CA MET A 1 20.27 24.05 22.19
C MET A 1 19.47 23.83 20.92
N ASP A 2 20.11 23.98 19.76
CA ASP A 2 19.44 23.78 18.47
C ASP A 2 19.30 22.29 18.21
N THR A 3 18.07 21.78 18.36
CA THR A 3 17.72 20.42 17.93
C THR A 3 18.07 20.30 16.45
N PRO A 4 18.83 19.28 16.02
CA PRO A 4 19.06 19.08 14.59
C PRO A 4 17.70 18.99 13.89
N LEU A 5 17.52 19.75 12.83
CA LEU A 5 16.38 19.66 11.93
C LEU A 5 16.35 18.26 11.32
N VAL A 6 15.75 17.31 12.04
CA VAL A 6 15.22 16.08 11.47
C VAL A 6 14.23 16.55 10.42
N THR A 7 14.56 16.35 9.15
CA THR A 7 13.63 16.70 8.07
C THR A 7 12.63 15.56 7.97
N ALA A 8 11.61 15.62 8.82
CA ALA A 8 10.46 14.74 8.74
C ALA A 8 9.67 15.07 7.46
N VAL A 9 9.48 14.08 6.61
CA VAL A 9 8.58 14.18 5.46
C VAL A 9 7.29 13.46 5.83
N ALA A 10 6.20 14.23 5.99
CA ALA A 10 4.85 13.67 6.16
C ALA A 10 4.23 13.41 4.77
N GLY A 11 3.71 12.20 4.58
CA GLY A 11 3.03 11.76 3.35
C GLY A 11 1.56 12.20 3.26
N LEU A 12 0.93 11.87 2.13
CA LEU A 12 -0.50 12.11 1.91
C LEU A 12 -1.34 11.29 2.90
N PRO A 13 -2.21 11.91 3.71
CA PRO A 13 -3.11 11.15 4.58
C PRO A 13 -4.06 10.32 3.70
N ARG A 14 -4.02 9.02 3.91
CA ARG A 14 -5.04 8.09 3.40
C ARG A 14 -5.88 7.66 4.59
N VAL A 15 -7.18 7.68 4.38
CA VAL A 15 -8.15 7.20 5.36
C VAL A 15 -8.55 5.79 4.97
N VAL A 16 -8.44 4.89 5.93
CA VAL A 16 -8.81 3.49 5.78
C VAL A 16 -9.95 3.20 6.74
N ARG A 17 -11.08 2.70 6.24
CA ARG A 17 -12.23 2.33 7.09
C ARG A 17 -12.41 0.82 7.09
N CYS A 18 -12.48 0.24 8.26
CA CYS A 18 -12.75 -1.19 8.46
C CYS A 18 -14.20 -1.38 8.87
N LEU A 19 -14.97 -2.11 8.07
CA LEU A 19 -16.41 -2.25 8.24
C LEU A 19 -16.84 -3.71 8.33
N ASP A 20 -17.88 -3.97 9.11
CA ASP A 20 -18.55 -5.28 9.18
C ASP A 20 -19.53 -5.49 8.01
N ALA A 21 -20.20 -6.65 8.00
CA ALA A 21 -21.17 -7.03 6.96
C ALA A 21 -22.35 -6.04 6.86
N HIS A 22 -22.63 -5.31 7.95
CA HIS A 22 -23.69 -4.33 8.05
C HIS A 22 -23.22 -2.89 7.77
N GLY A 23 -21.93 -2.68 7.51
CA GLY A 23 -21.34 -1.37 7.24
C GLY A 23 -21.05 -0.56 8.50
N ARG A 24 -20.97 -1.23 9.66
CA ARG A 24 -20.60 -0.59 10.92
C ARG A 24 -19.09 -0.64 11.10
N PRO A 25 -18.48 0.38 11.72
CA PRO A 25 -17.06 0.37 12.03
C PRO A 25 -16.66 -0.82 12.89
N VAL A 26 -15.51 -1.42 12.57
CA VAL A 26 -14.87 -2.49 13.33
C VAL A 26 -13.70 -1.90 14.10
N SER A 27 -13.63 -2.15 15.41
CA SER A 27 -12.45 -1.81 16.20
C SER A 27 -11.40 -2.91 16.03
N LEU A 28 -10.19 -2.54 15.64
CA LEU A 28 -9.12 -3.49 15.39
C LEU A 28 -8.32 -3.76 16.67
N SER A 29 -7.90 -5.01 16.87
CA SER A 29 -7.03 -5.32 17.99
C SER A 29 -5.66 -4.63 17.86
N GLY A 30 -5.08 -4.21 18.99
CA GLY A 30 -3.74 -3.62 19.01
C GLY A 30 -2.65 -4.55 18.46
N ARG A 31 -2.87 -5.88 18.54
CA ARG A 31 -1.99 -6.89 17.94
C ARG A 31 -2.06 -6.83 16.41
N THR A 32 -3.27 -6.77 15.85
CA THR A 32 -3.48 -6.64 14.40
C THR A 32 -2.85 -5.35 13.89
N LEU A 33 -3.16 -4.21 14.53
CA LEU A 33 -2.60 -2.90 14.16
C LEU A 33 -1.06 -2.90 14.16
N SER A 34 -0.44 -3.47 15.20
CA SER A 34 1.02 -3.56 15.30
C SER A 34 1.63 -4.43 14.20
N ARG A 35 1.00 -5.58 13.91
CA ARG A 35 1.44 -6.50 12.85
C ARG A 35 1.28 -5.85 11.48
N SER A 36 0.10 -5.32 11.17
CA SER A 36 -0.19 -4.62 9.91
C SER A 36 0.74 -3.43 9.70
N SER A 37 1.11 -2.69 10.76
CA SER A 37 2.07 -1.58 10.66
C SER A 37 3.45 -2.05 10.23
N THR A 38 3.98 -3.08 10.90
CA THR A 38 5.28 -3.66 10.55
C THR A 38 5.30 -4.14 9.10
N GLN A 39 4.24 -4.85 8.69
CA GLN A 39 4.16 -5.43 7.34
C GLN A 39 3.98 -4.36 6.26
N LEU A 40 3.25 -3.29 6.56
CA LEU A 40 3.09 -2.15 5.67
C LEU A 40 4.42 -1.38 5.51
N GLN A 41 5.20 -1.21 6.58
CA GLN A 41 6.54 -0.62 6.51
C GLN A 41 7.44 -1.41 5.54
N ASP A 42 7.45 -2.74 5.67
CA ASP A 42 8.25 -3.60 4.81
C ASP A 42 7.79 -3.53 3.34
N LEU A 43 6.48 -3.58 3.11
CA LEU A 43 5.89 -3.46 1.79
C LEU A 43 6.22 -2.13 1.12
N LEU A 44 6.15 -1.02 1.86
CA LEU A 44 6.50 0.31 1.36
C LEU A 44 7.99 0.44 1.08
N ARG A 45 8.86 -0.13 1.92
CA ARG A 45 10.32 -0.13 1.64
C ARG A 45 10.63 -0.85 0.34
N ARG A 46 9.94 -1.97 0.06
CA ARG A 46 10.06 -2.71 -1.21
C ARG A 46 9.58 -1.88 -2.39
N ALA A 47 8.36 -1.34 -2.32
CA ALA A 47 7.81 -0.49 -3.38
C ALA A 47 8.67 0.76 -3.62
N TYR A 48 9.17 1.38 -2.55
CA TYR A 48 10.12 2.50 -2.64
C TYR A 48 11.39 2.11 -3.36
N THR A 49 12.01 0.98 -2.99
CA THR A 49 13.22 0.46 -3.66
C THR A 49 12.96 0.21 -5.14
N GLY A 50 11.79 -0.34 -5.50
CA GLY A 50 11.40 -0.56 -6.89
C GLY A 50 11.24 0.73 -7.69
N VAL A 51 10.67 1.78 -7.09
CA VAL A 51 10.52 3.11 -7.72
C VAL A 51 11.86 3.82 -7.88
N ARG A 52 12.74 3.69 -6.88
CA ARG A 52 14.01 4.41 -6.80
C ARG A 52 15.15 3.74 -7.55
N GLY A 53 15.12 2.42 -7.68
CA GLY A 53 16.23 1.61 -8.19
C GLY A 53 17.37 1.42 -7.17
N ASP A 54 17.27 2.00 -5.97
CA ASP A 54 18.20 1.80 -4.86
C ASP A 54 17.47 1.60 -3.53
N ALA A 55 18.12 0.90 -2.59
CA ALA A 55 17.56 0.67 -1.27
C ALA A 55 17.52 1.98 -0.47
N PRO A 56 16.45 2.27 0.28
CA PRO A 56 16.38 3.46 1.12
C PRO A 56 17.53 3.45 2.13
N THR A 57 18.30 4.54 2.18
CA THR A 57 19.31 4.76 3.23
C THR A 57 18.69 5.34 4.50
N GLU A 58 17.46 5.85 4.36
CA GLU A 58 16.67 6.50 5.38
C GLU A 58 15.76 5.49 6.10
N GLU A 59 15.49 5.76 7.38
CA GLU A 59 14.54 4.96 8.14
C GLU A 59 13.12 5.40 7.80
N LEU A 60 12.31 4.45 7.30
CA LEU A 60 10.87 4.63 7.09
C LEU A 60 10.13 4.08 8.31
N THR A 61 9.27 4.91 8.89
CA THR A 61 8.27 4.55 9.90
C THR A 61 6.88 4.78 9.33
N VAL A 62 5.97 3.87 9.62
CA VAL A 62 4.53 3.99 9.30
C VAL A 62 3.76 3.86 10.59
N SER A 63 2.79 4.73 10.80
CA SER A 63 1.86 4.67 11.93
C SER A 63 0.42 4.67 11.43
N PHE A 64 -0.43 3.94 12.15
CA PHE A 64 -1.87 4.07 12.06
C PHE A 64 -2.31 4.93 13.24
N LEU A 65 -3.11 5.95 12.97
CA LEU A 65 -3.88 6.65 13.99
C LEU A 65 -5.32 6.16 13.83
N GLU A 66 -5.80 5.40 14.82
CA GLU A 66 -7.22 5.02 14.87
C GLU A 66 -8.01 6.20 15.42
N GLU A 67 -8.96 6.68 14.63
CA GLU A 67 -9.90 7.72 15.02
C GLU A 67 -11.13 7.11 15.70
N GLN A 68 -11.91 7.96 16.39
CA GLN A 68 -13.06 7.54 17.18
C GLN A 68 -14.20 6.91 16.34
N ASP A 69 -14.18 7.08 15.03
CA ASP A 69 -15.15 6.55 14.08
C ASP A 69 -14.72 5.20 13.45
N GLY A 70 -13.61 4.62 13.91
CA GLY A 70 -13.04 3.38 13.37
C GLY A 70 -12.34 3.57 12.03
N SER A 71 -12.04 4.81 11.65
CA SER A 71 -11.13 5.10 10.57
C SER A 71 -9.67 5.03 11.05
N LEU A 72 -8.78 4.63 10.15
CA LEU A 72 -7.35 4.62 10.37
C LEU A 72 -6.73 5.65 9.43
N GLN A 73 -6.11 6.66 10.01
CA GLN A 73 -5.25 7.57 9.27
C GLN A 73 -3.85 6.97 9.17
N LEU A 74 -3.37 6.87 7.94
CA LEU A 74 -2.03 6.39 7.66
C LEU A 74 -1.03 7.54 7.62
N GLU A 75 -0.04 7.47 8.49
CA GLU A 75 1.06 8.43 8.54
C GLU A 75 2.37 7.77 8.18
N TYR A 76 3.17 8.50 7.41
CA TYR A 76 4.49 8.07 6.96
C TYR A 76 5.51 9.08 7.46
N LEU A 77 6.60 8.57 8.01
CA LEU A 77 7.73 9.36 8.45
C LEU A 77 9.00 8.79 7.84
N VAL A 78 9.75 9.63 7.13
CA VAL A 78 11.13 9.35 6.77
C VAL A 78 12.08 10.18 7.59
N VAL A 79 13.01 9.50 8.26
CA VAL A 79 14.03 10.11 9.13
C VAL A 79 15.39 10.04 8.42
N ASP A 80 15.85 11.18 7.89
CA ASP A 80 17.24 11.31 7.40
C ASP A 80 18.18 11.39 8.61
N ARG A 81 18.91 10.30 8.89
CA ARG A 81 19.91 10.23 9.96
C ARG A 81 21.27 10.79 9.54
N ALA A 82 21.46 11.26 8.30
CA ALA A 82 22.75 11.77 7.84
C ALA A 82 23.12 13.10 8.52
N ARG A 83 24.40 13.27 8.88
CA ARG A 83 24.88 14.51 9.52
C ARG A 83 24.54 15.75 8.66
N PRO A 84 23.99 16.82 9.27
CA PRO A 84 23.66 18.04 8.53
C PRO A 84 24.93 18.66 7.92
N ARG A 85 24.99 18.75 6.60
CA ARG A 85 26.09 19.42 5.88
C ARG A 85 25.97 20.93 6.07
N ARG A 86 26.90 21.53 6.83
CA ARG A 86 26.96 22.99 7.05
C ARG A 86 27.25 23.72 5.73
N GLY A 87 26.40 24.71 5.38
CA GLY A 87 26.56 25.59 4.20
C GLY A 87 25.37 25.63 3.24
N VAL A 88 25.23 26.71 2.46
CA VAL A 88 24.09 26.96 1.54
C VAL A 88 23.96 25.86 0.48
N ARG A 89 25.07 25.40 -0.10
CA ARG A 89 25.09 24.28 -1.07
C ARG A 89 24.67 22.95 -0.42
N GLY A 90 25.08 22.71 0.83
CA GLY A 90 24.66 21.55 1.62
C GLY A 90 23.15 21.54 1.89
N ARG A 91 22.60 22.70 2.28
CA ARG A 91 21.16 22.89 2.50
C ARG A 91 20.34 22.69 1.22
N ARG A 92 20.78 23.21 0.07
CA ARG A 92 20.08 23.02 -1.22
C ARG A 92 20.04 21.54 -1.63
N ARG A 93 21.16 20.83 -1.51
CA ARG A 93 21.24 19.39 -1.81
C ARG A 93 20.37 18.56 -0.86
N ALA A 94 20.32 18.90 0.44
CA ALA A 94 19.44 18.23 1.39
C ALA A 94 17.96 18.42 1.04
N ARG A 95 17.55 19.64 0.66
CA ARG A 95 16.17 19.92 0.19
C ARG A 95 15.82 19.18 -1.09
N GLY A 96 16.76 19.06 -2.04
CA GLY A 96 16.57 18.27 -3.26
C GLY A 96 16.29 16.81 -2.92
N ARG A 97 17.18 16.17 -2.16
CA ARG A 97 16.99 14.78 -1.70
C ARG A 97 15.67 14.57 -0.98
N ALA A 98 15.28 15.47 -0.07
CA ALA A 98 14.01 15.36 0.65
C ALA A 98 12.80 15.39 -0.30
N ARG A 99 12.80 16.24 -1.34
CA ARG A 99 11.74 16.27 -2.36
C ARG A 99 11.70 15.02 -3.20
N ASP A 100 12.87 14.53 -3.60
CA ASP A 100 12.96 13.31 -4.38
C ASP A 100 12.45 12.12 -3.54
N SER A 101 12.78 12.07 -2.23
CA SER A 101 12.34 10.98 -1.35
C SER A 101 10.84 11.07 -1.11
N GLN A 102 10.30 12.28 -0.91
CA GLN A 102 8.85 12.51 -0.83
C GLN A 102 8.13 12.02 -2.10
N THR A 103 8.69 12.31 -3.28
CA THR A 103 8.11 11.89 -4.56
C THR A 103 8.11 10.36 -4.68
N ALA A 104 9.24 9.71 -4.38
CA ALA A 104 9.37 8.27 -4.43
C ALA A 104 8.46 7.56 -3.40
N LEU A 105 8.33 8.09 -2.18
CA LEU A 105 7.39 7.57 -1.18
C LEU A 105 5.95 7.71 -1.62
N THR A 106 5.60 8.84 -2.24
CA THR A 106 4.26 9.06 -2.77
C THR A 106 3.95 8.03 -3.85
N GLN A 107 4.88 7.79 -4.77
CA GLN A 107 4.75 6.76 -5.80
C GLN A 107 4.68 5.36 -5.19
N ALA A 108 5.51 5.03 -4.21
CA ALA A 108 5.48 3.76 -3.50
C ALA A 108 4.14 3.51 -2.81
N ALA A 109 3.59 4.51 -2.12
CA ALA A 109 2.27 4.44 -1.49
C ALA A 109 1.15 4.24 -2.52
N LEU A 110 1.25 4.85 -3.71
CA LEU A 110 0.32 4.59 -4.82
C LEU A 110 0.43 3.15 -5.33
N VAL A 111 1.64 2.60 -5.45
CA VAL A 111 1.85 1.20 -5.87
C VAL A 111 1.28 0.24 -4.83
N VAL A 112 1.54 0.46 -3.54
CA VAL A 112 1.00 -0.38 -2.46
C VAL A 112 -0.52 -0.35 -2.45
N ALA A 113 -1.12 0.84 -2.55
CA ALA A 113 -2.57 0.97 -2.66
C ALA A 113 -3.12 0.26 -3.89
N GLY A 114 -2.52 0.47 -5.05
CA GLY A 114 -2.91 -0.20 -6.28
C GLY A 114 -2.81 -1.72 -6.20
N ALA A 115 -1.84 -2.26 -5.45
CA ALA A 115 -1.71 -3.69 -5.20
C ALA A 115 -2.85 -4.23 -4.32
N VAL A 116 -3.22 -3.51 -3.27
CA VAL A 116 -4.38 -3.88 -2.43
C VAL A 116 -5.68 -3.83 -3.24
N ASP A 117 -5.86 -2.79 -4.05
CA ASP A 117 -7.04 -2.64 -4.91
C ASP A 117 -7.11 -3.76 -5.96
N THR A 118 -5.98 -4.06 -6.61
CA THR A 118 -5.88 -5.14 -7.60
C THR A 118 -6.15 -6.49 -6.95
N LEU A 119 -5.67 -6.75 -5.73
CA LEU A 119 -6.02 -7.96 -4.98
C LEU A 119 -7.52 -8.05 -4.70
N GLY A 120 -8.17 -6.94 -4.34
CA GLY A 120 -9.62 -6.90 -4.15
C GLY A 120 -10.38 -7.27 -5.43
N VAL A 121 -9.96 -6.70 -6.56
CA VAL A 121 -10.51 -7.02 -7.89
C VAL A 121 -10.31 -8.49 -8.23
N LEU A 122 -9.08 -9.01 -8.13
CA LEU A 122 -8.76 -10.41 -8.39
C LEU A 122 -9.56 -11.37 -7.51
N SER A 123 -9.75 -11.02 -6.24
CA SER A 123 -10.48 -11.83 -5.26
C SER A 123 -12.00 -11.82 -5.46
N SER A 124 -12.51 -10.91 -6.29
CA SER A 124 -13.93 -10.83 -6.64
C SER A 124 -14.30 -11.65 -7.89
N ALA A 125 -13.32 -12.01 -8.71
CA ALA A 125 -13.51 -12.82 -9.91
C ALA A 125 -13.44 -14.33 -9.59
N ALA A 126 -14.13 -15.14 -10.39
CA ALA A 126 -14.00 -16.60 -10.33
C ALA A 126 -12.71 -17.05 -11.02
N GLU A 127 -12.38 -16.43 -12.16
CA GLU A 127 -11.16 -16.64 -12.92
C GLU A 127 -10.49 -15.30 -13.24
N ALA A 128 -9.16 -15.26 -13.17
CA ALA A 128 -8.38 -14.11 -13.60
C ALA A 128 -7.14 -14.57 -14.36
N ARG A 129 -6.77 -13.85 -15.43
CA ARG A 129 -5.52 -14.09 -16.17
C ARG A 129 -4.80 -12.79 -16.48
N TRP A 130 -3.48 -12.79 -16.30
CA TRP A 130 -2.63 -11.71 -16.82
C TRP A 130 -2.45 -11.89 -18.33
N THR A 131 -2.59 -10.80 -19.06
CA THR A 131 -2.38 -10.72 -20.50
C THR A 131 -1.38 -9.62 -20.80
N ASP A 132 -0.71 -9.74 -21.94
CA ASP A 132 0.21 -8.72 -22.40
C ASP A 132 -0.57 -7.46 -22.78
N SER A 133 -0.07 -6.32 -22.30
CA SER A 133 -0.65 -5.03 -22.60
C SER A 133 0.02 -4.41 -23.83
N ASP A 134 -0.71 -3.55 -24.53
CA ASP A 134 -0.18 -2.74 -25.64
C ASP A 134 0.81 -1.65 -25.16
N ASN A 135 0.83 -1.38 -23.86
CA ASN A 135 1.72 -0.41 -23.22
C ASN A 135 2.58 -1.07 -22.14
N PRO A 136 3.93 -0.99 -22.21
CA PRO A 136 4.82 -1.60 -21.23
C PRO A 136 4.67 -1.04 -19.80
N ASP A 137 4.10 0.15 -19.63
CA ASP A 137 3.84 0.75 -18.31
C ASP A 137 2.65 0.09 -17.58
N PHE A 138 1.89 -0.75 -18.28
CA PHE A 138 0.71 -1.40 -17.78
C PHE A 138 0.70 -2.90 -18.09
N ALA A 139 -0.14 -3.61 -17.35
CA ALA A 139 -0.48 -5.00 -17.59
C ALA A 139 -2.00 -5.11 -17.57
N ASP A 140 -2.54 -5.97 -18.42
CA ASP A 140 -3.98 -6.18 -18.50
C ASP A 140 -4.34 -7.46 -17.77
N VAL A 141 -5.35 -7.39 -16.90
CA VAL A 141 -5.93 -8.54 -16.21
C VAL A 141 -7.31 -8.76 -16.77
N GLU A 142 -7.54 -9.94 -17.34
CA GLU A 142 -8.87 -10.35 -17.77
C GLU A 142 -9.54 -11.16 -16.65
N LEU A 143 -10.75 -10.76 -16.31
CA LEU A 143 -11.59 -11.29 -15.26
C LEU A 143 -12.78 -12.01 -15.89
N ASP A 144 -12.96 -13.27 -15.52
CA ASP A 144 -14.06 -14.15 -15.94
C ASP A 144 -14.25 -14.25 -17.46
N GLY A 145 -13.23 -13.91 -18.25
CA GLY A 145 -13.30 -13.88 -19.71
C GLY A 145 -14.08 -12.71 -20.33
N VAL A 146 -14.50 -11.73 -19.51
CA VAL A 146 -15.45 -10.68 -19.93
C VAL A 146 -14.91 -9.27 -19.70
N HIS A 147 -14.20 -9.06 -18.59
CA HIS A 147 -13.78 -7.72 -18.17
C HIS A 147 -12.26 -7.61 -18.12
N THR A 148 -11.70 -6.60 -18.76
CA THR A 148 -10.27 -6.30 -18.68
C THR A 148 -10.03 -5.10 -17.78
N VAL A 149 -9.16 -5.27 -16.79
CA VAL A 149 -8.70 -4.21 -15.89
C VAL A 149 -7.23 -3.93 -16.17
N ARG A 150 -6.91 -2.65 -16.40
CA ARG A 150 -5.55 -2.21 -16.63
C ARG A 150 -4.86 -1.88 -15.32
N VAL A 151 -3.76 -2.55 -15.04
CA VAL A 151 -2.99 -2.47 -13.79
C VAL A 151 -1.61 -1.91 -14.08
N PRO A 152 -1.09 -0.95 -13.31
CA PRO A 152 0.29 -0.46 -13.50
C PRO A 152 1.31 -1.60 -13.41
N ALA A 153 2.33 -1.59 -14.28
CA ALA A 153 3.36 -2.65 -14.30
C ALA A 153 4.08 -2.80 -12.96
N ALA A 154 4.31 -1.70 -12.24
CA ALA A 154 4.90 -1.72 -10.90
C ALA A 154 4.03 -2.50 -9.88
N VAL A 155 2.70 -2.44 -10.01
CA VAL A 155 1.77 -3.21 -9.18
C VAL A 155 1.86 -4.71 -9.52
N ARG A 156 1.87 -5.06 -10.82
CA ARG A 156 2.09 -6.45 -11.26
C ARG A 156 3.41 -7.01 -10.75
N THR A 157 4.50 -6.24 -10.82
CA THR A 157 5.79 -6.65 -10.28
C THR A 157 5.72 -6.91 -8.78
N LEU A 158 5.04 -6.03 -8.03
CA LEU A 158 4.86 -6.22 -6.59
C LEU A 158 4.02 -7.48 -6.28
N LEU A 159 2.98 -7.75 -7.04
CA LEU A 159 2.13 -8.95 -6.88
C LEU A 159 2.78 -10.26 -7.36
N ARG A 160 3.99 -10.19 -7.92
CA ARG A 160 4.82 -11.36 -8.29
C ARG A 160 6.00 -11.58 -7.33
N ASP A 161 6.28 -10.64 -6.43
CA ASP A 161 7.28 -10.80 -5.37
C ASP A 161 6.63 -11.53 -4.18
N GLU A 162 7.05 -12.78 -3.93
CA GLU A 162 6.52 -13.58 -2.83
C GLU A 162 6.67 -12.88 -1.47
N ALA A 163 7.76 -12.17 -1.25
CA ALA A 163 7.96 -11.47 0.02
C ALA A 163 7.05 -10.23 0.13
N ALA A 164 6.65 -9.63 -0.99
CA ALA A 164 5.63 -8.60 -1.00
C ALA A 164 4.23 -9.19 -0.78
N LEU A 165 3.95 -10.39 -1.32
CA LEU A 165 2.71 -11.12 -1.05
C LEU A 165 2.58 -11.47 0.43
N GLU A 166 3.65 -11.95 1.08
CA GLU A 166 3.68 -12.17 2.52
C GLU A 166 3.37 -10.90 3.32
N SER A 167 3.97 -9.77 2.94
CA SER A 167 3.64 -8.49 3.58
C SER A 167 2.20 -8.05 3.31
N LEU A 168 1.67 -8.28 2.11
CA LEU A 168 0.26 -8.00 1.79
C LEU A 168 -0.70 -8.86 2.63
N ARG A 169 -0.40 -10.15 2.82
CA ARG A 169 -1.16 -11.03 3.75
C ARG A 169 -1.15 -10.46 5.16
N GLY A 170 0.02 -10.03 5.61
CA GLY A 170 0.18 -9.41 6.93
C GLY A 170 -0.55 -8.08 7.10
N VAL A 171 -0.59 -7.24 6.06
CA VAL A 171 -1.36 -5.98 6.06
C VAL A 171 -2.85 -6.26 6.15
N LEU A 172 -3.34 -7.24 5.38
CA LEU A 172 -4.75 -7.59 5.24
C LEU A 172 -5.24 -8.62 6.27
N VAL A 173 -4.43 -8.92 7.30
CA VAL A 173 -4.75 -9.96 8.30
C VAL A 173 -6.01 -9.64 9.12
N MET A 174 -6.44 -8.37 9.17
CA MET A 174 -7.69 -7.94 9.80
C MET A 174 -8.95 -8.65 9.28
N PHE A 175 -8.94 -9.13 8.03
CA PHE A 175 -10.02 -9.96 7.48
C PHE A 175 -10.10 -11.36 8.12
N LEU A 176 -9.02 -11.81 8.79
CA LEU A 176 -8.96 -13.07 9.55
C LEU A 176 -9.13 -12.83 11.05
N ASP A 177 -8.37 -11.88 11.59
CA ASP A 177 -8.19 -11.74 13.04
C ASP A 177 -9.29 -10.90 13.72
N ASP A 178 -9.94 -9.97 12.98
CA ASP A 178 -10.91 -9.01 13.55
C ASP A 178 -12.26 -9.00 12.80
N ASP A 179 -12.54 -10.04 12.00
CA ASP A 179 -13.80 -10.19 11.25
C ASP A 179 -14.20 -8.96 10.40
N VAL A 180 -13.22 -8.27 9.85
CA VAL A 180 -13.46 -7.21 8.87
C VAL A 180 -14.11 -7.82 7.63
N GLU A 181 -15.21 -7.23 7.19
CA GLU A 181 -15.93 -7.66 5.98
C GLU A 181 -15.63 -6.75 4.79
N ARG A 182 -15.39 -5.47 5.04
CA ARG A 182 -15.03 -4.50 4.00
C ARG A 182 -13.96 -3.55 4.49
N LEU A 183 -12.94 -3.36 3.65
CA LEU A 183 -11.91 -2.35 3.79
C LEU A 183 -12.15 -1.27 2.74
N VAL A 184 -12.32 -0.03 3.18
CA VAL A 184 -12.47 1.11 2.27
C VAL A 184 -11.23 1.99 2.36
N ILE A 185 -10.51 2.14 1.25
CA ILE A 185 -9.28 2.91 1.16
C ILE A 185 -9.54 4.14 0.29
N GLY A 186 -9.44 5.32 0.89
CA GLY A 186 -9.75 6.57 0.20
C GLY A 186 -8.89 7.74 0.65
N ARG A 187 -9.10 8.88 0.00
CA ARG A 187 -8.79 10.17 0.61
C ARG A 187 -9.87 10.50 1.61
N ASP A 188 -9.54 11.27 2.63
CA ASP A 188 -10.53 11.81 3.56
C ASP A 188 -11.71 12.46 2.78
N PRO A 189 -12.97 12.04 3.03
CA PRO A 189 -14.15 12.62 2.38
C PRO A 189 -14.30 14.13 2.66
N GLU A 190 -13.69 14.65 3.72
CA GLU A 190 -13.72 16.07 4.07
C GLU A 190 -12.74 16.90 3.23
N MET A 191 -11.81 16.29 2.49
CA MET A 191 -10.91 17.00 1.58
C MET A 191 -11.56 17.36 0.24
N LEU A 192 -11.49 18.65 -0.13
CA LEU A 192 -11.97 19.18 -1.41
C LEU A 192 -11.26 18.52 -2.62
N GLY A 193 -12.01 17.80 -3.46
CA GLY A 193 -11.48 17.20 -4.69
C GLY A 193 -12.36 16.08 -5.27
N ARG A 194 -11.89 15.43 -6.33
CA ARG A 194 -12.52 14.19 -6.81
C ARG A 194 -12.23 13.08 -5.80
N TYR A 195 -13.30 12.61 -5.16
CA TYR A 195 -13.26 11.49 -4.24
C TYR A 195 -13.10 10.19 -5.02
N HIS A 196 -12.07 9.41 -4.69
CA HIS A 196 -11.88 8.06 -5.20
C HIS A 196 -11.66 7.15 -4.01
N GLU A 197 -12.52 6.15 -3.89
CA GLU A 197 -12.41 5.10 -2.90
C GLU A 197 -12.29 3.76 -3.61
N SER A 198 -11.44 2.93 -3.05
CA SER A 198 -11.33 1.53 -3.39
C SER A 198 -11.93 0.71 -2.25
N VAL A 199 -12.74 -0.29 -2.60
CA VAL A 199 -13.37 -1.19 -1.64
C VAL A 199 -12.86 -2.59 -1.85
N VAL A 200 -12.21 -3.15 -0.84
CA VAL A 200 -11.83 -4.57 -0.79
C VAL A 200 -12.84 -5.28 0.11
N SER A 201 -13.52 -6.29 -0.42
CA SER A 201 -14.51 -7.06 0.34
C SER A 201 -13.96 -8.43 0.69
N ARG A 202 -14.38 -8.95 1.85
CA ARG A 202 -14.11 -10.33 2.25
C ARG A 202 -14.70 -11.27 1.23
N SER A 203 -13.89 -12.21 0.75
CA SER A 203 -14.33 -13.24 -0.18
C SER A 203 -13.59 -14.55 0.08
N PRO A 204 -14.13 -15.70 -0.34
CA PRO A 204 -13.43 -16.98 -0.20
C PRO A 204 -12.04 -16.98 -0.87
N ALA A 205 -11.89 -16.29 -2.00
CA ALA A 205 -10.60 -16.16 -2.68
C ALA A 205 -9.60 -15.33 -1.87
N LEU A 206 -10.05 -14.21 -1.28
CA LEU A 206 -9.21 -13.40 -0.41
C LEU A 206 -8.76 -14.21 0.80
N LEU A 207 -9.67 -14.93 1.47
CA LEU A 207 -9.34 -15.74 2.65
C LEU A 207 -8.28 -16.81 2.33
N ARG A 208 -8.43 -17.54 1.21
CA ARG A 208 -7.41 -18.50 0.77
C ARG A 208 -6.05 -17.85 0.55
N PHE A 209 -6.02 -16.65 -0.05
CA PHE A 209 -4.78 -15.91 -0.24
C PHE A 209 -4.12 -15.56 1.10
N LEU A 210 -4.91 -15.08 2.07
CA LEU A 210 -4.41 -14.75 3.42
C LEU A 210 -3.90 -15.98 4.18
N GLU A 211 -4.44 -17.16 3.88
CA GLU A 211 -3.98 -18.45 4.41
C GLU A 211 -2.72 -19.01 3.70
N GLY A 212 -2.20 -18.32 2.67
CA GLY A 212 -0.95 -18.67 2.00
C GLY A 212 -1.10 -19.16 0.56
N ALA A 213 -2.32 -19.26 0.02
CA ALA A 213 -2.50 -19.53 -1.40
C ALA A 213 -1.96 -18.36 -2.26
N PRO A 214 -1.58 -18.60 -3.52
CA PRO A 214 -1.33 -17.50 -4.45
C PRO A 214 -2.64 -16.74 -4.74
N PRO A 215 -2.55 -15.43 -5.08
CA PRO A 215 -3.75 -14.70 -5.49
C PRO A 215 -4.28 -15.25 -6.82
N VAL A 216 -5.60 -15.14 -7.02
CA VAL A 216 -6.26 -15.61 -8.24
C VAL A 216 -5.59 -14.99 -9.47
N GLY A 217 -5.23 -15.84 -10.44
CA GLY A 217 -4.57 -15.42 -11.66
C GLY A 217 -3.07 -15.17 -11.56
N ALA A 218 -2.41 -15.37 -10.42
CA ALA A 218 -0.94 -15.25 -10.32
C ALA A 218 -0.16 -16.43 -10.94
N ASP A 219 -0.84 -17.39 -11.56
CA ASP A 219 -0.22 -18.63 -12.05
C ASP A 219 0.68 -18.37 -13.27
N PRO A 220 1.99 -18.70 -13.23
CA PRO A 220 2.93 -18.42 -14.33
C PRO A 220 2.93 -19.47 -15.45
N GLN A 221 2.16 -20.57 -15.35
CA GLN A 221 2.41 -21.79 -16.15
C GLN A 221 1.35 -22.18 -17.18
N ARG A 222 0.43 -21.29 -17.58
CA ARG A 222 -0.44 -21.53 -18.75
C ARG A 222 -0.43 -20.33 -19.67
N SER A 223 0.65 -20.20 -20.44
CA SER A 223 0.69 -19.52 -21.73
C SER A 223 0.79 -20.58 -22.82
#